data_AF-K6WEP9-F1
#
_entry.id   AF-K6WEP9-F1
#
_cell.length_a   1.000
_cell.length_b   1.000
_cell.length_c   1.000
_cell.angle_alpha   90.00
_cell.angle_beta   90.00
_cell.angle_gamma   90.00
#
_symmetry.space_group_name_H-M   'P 1'
#
loop_
_entity.id
_entity.type
_entity.pdbx_description
1 polymer ?
#
loop_
_entity_poly.entity_id
_entity_poly.type
_entity_poly.pdbx_seq_one_letter_code
_entity_poly.pdbx_strand_id
1 'polypeptide(L)'
;MSDHFLLEPEHFKRYATLIGELGEKLKDSELMLTSSLHHEGECWGGDDPGKAFAGAYGPKGDTAFTNAHSVATHLNNLHAVLVESAKRAENQEQGNADANRNAGR
;
A
#
# COMPACT_ATOMS: atom_id res chain seq x y z
N MET A 1 22.26 24.66 9.62
CA MET A 1 20.84 24.63 9.96
C MET A 1 20.33 23.26 9.58
N SER A 2 20.32 22.35 10.55
CA SER A 2 19.73 21.03 10.39
C SER A 2 18.23 21.20 10.36
N ASP A 3 17.60 20.88 9.22
CA ASP A 3 16.16 20.63 9.19
C ASP A 3 15.89 19.59 10.27
N HIS A 4 15.28 20.02 11.37
CA HIS A 4 14.79 19.10 12.37
C HIS A 4 13.76 18.24 11.63
N PHE A 5 14.08 16.97 11.43
CA PHE A 5 13.11 15.99 10.98
C PHE A 5 11.99 16.03 12.03
N LEU A 6 10.87 16.69 11.71
CA LEU A 6 9.78 17.02 12.66
C LEU A 6 9.02 15.77 13.16
N LEU A 7 9.48 14.58 12.77
CA LEU A 7 8.96 13.28 13.15
C LEU A 7 10.08 12.50 13.80
N GLU A 8 9.92 12.07 15.05
CA GLU A 8 10.90 11.16 15.66
C GLU A 8 11.06 9.90 14.79
N PRO A 9 12.29 9.39 14.58
CA PRO A 9 12.54 8.23 13.72
C PRO A 9 11.70 6.99 14.08
N GLU A 10 11.42 6.80 15.37
CA GLU A 10 10.58 5.71 15.88
C GLU A 10 9.11 5.87 15.47
N HIS A 11 8.56 7.09 15.51
CA HIS A 11 7.23 7.36 14.98
C HIS A 11 7.16 7.09 13.48
N PHE A 12 8.22 7.46 12.75
CA PHE A 12 8.29 7.24 11.32
C PHE A 12 8.30 5.75 10.96
N LYS A 13 9.11 4.91 11.64
CA LYS A 13 9.11 3.44 11.49
C LYS A 13 7.74 2.83 11.80
N ARG A 14 7.09 3.29 12.87
CA ARG A 14 5.78 2.80 13.27
C ARG A 14 4.73 3.08 12.19
N TYR A 15 4.69 4.30 11.66
CA TYR A 15 3.75 4.64 10.58
C TYR A 15 4.05 3.89 9.29
N ALA A 16 5.33 3.73 8.93
CA ALA A 16 5.72 2.91 7.77
C ALA A 16 5.19 1.49 7.91
N THR A 17 5.35 0.86 9.07
CA THR A 17 4.83 -0.50 9.36
C THR A 17 3.31 -0.57 9.20
N LEU A 18 2.58 0.36 9.83
CA LEU A 18 1.10 0.39 9.75
C LEU A 18 0.59 0.58 8.32
N ILE A 19 1.28 1.39 7.52
CA ILE A 19 0.94 1.62 6.11
C ILE A 19 1.16 0.34 5.29
N GLY A 20 2.26 -0.38 5.55
CA GLY A 20 2.54 -1.67 4.89
C GLY A 20 1.51 -2.73 5.26
N GLU A 21 1.18 -2.86 6.54
CA GLU A 21 0.13 -3.78 7.02
C GLU A 21 -1.24 -3.47 6.40
N LEU A 22 -1.58 -2.19 6.24
CA LEU A 22 -2.82 -1.77 5.59
C LEU A 22 -2.81 -2.13 4.10
N GLY A 23 -1.70 -1.91 3.41
CA GLY A 23 -1.52 -2.28 2.01
C GLY A 23 -1.71 -3.78 1.77
N GLU A 24 -1.07 -4.63 2.57
CA GLU A 24 -1.23 -6.08 2.49
C GLU A 24 -2.66 -6.53 2.83
N LYS A 25 -3.29 -5.99 3.88
CA LYS A 25 -4.70 -6.32 4.19
C LYS A 25 -5.67 -5.95 3.07
N LEU A 26 -5.45 -4.81 2.41
CA LEU A 26 -6.25 -4.38 1.26
C LEU A 26 -6.07 -5.34 0.09
N LYS A 27 -4.82 -5.72 -0.21
CA LYS A 27 -4.49 -6.68 -1.26
C LYS A 27 -5.08 -8.07 -0.99
N ASP A 28 -5.00 -8.56 0.24
CA ASP A 28 -5.59 -9.85 0.62
C ASP A 28 -7.11 -9.83 0.49
N SER A 29 -7.75 -8.74 0.95
CA SER A 29 -9.20 -8.56 0.83
C SER A 29 -9.64 -8.47 -0.63
N GLU A 30 -8.86 -7.79 -1.47
CA GLU A 30 -9.08 -7.74 -2.91
C GLU A 30 -8.96 -9.13 -3.54
N LEU A 31 -7.90 -9.88 -3.24
CA LEU A 31 -7.71 -11.24 -3.75
C LEU A 31 -8.86 -12.17 -3.35
N MET A 32 -9.33 -12.09 -2.10
CA MET A 32 -10.49 -12.85 -1.63
C MET A 32 -11.76 -12.46 -2.40
N LEU A 33 -12.03 -11.16 -2.53
CA LEU A 33 -13.20 -10.66 -3.25
C LEU A 33 -13.17 -11.05 -4.73
N THR A 34 -12.01 -10.94 -5.38
CA THR A 34 -11.79 -11.32 -6.78
C THR A 34 -11.99 -12.82 -6.96
N SER A 35 -11.46 -13.62 -6.04
CA SER A 35 -11.65 -15.07 -6.06
C SER A 35 -13.11 -15.45 -5.88
N SER A 36 -13.85 -14.80 -4.98
CA SER A 36 -15.28 -15.05 -4.78
C SER A 36 -16.10 -14.64 -6.00
N LEU A 37 -15.88 -13.45 -6.55
CA LEU A 37 -16.63 -12.98 -7.72
C LEU A 37 -16.31 -13.78 -8.99
N HIS A 38 -15.06 -14.22 -9.20
CA HIS A 38 -14.74 -15.16 -10.27
C HIS A 38 -15.30 -16.56 -10.04
N HIS A 39 -15.37 -17.02 -8.79
CA HIS A 39 -15.97 -18.31 -8.44
C HIS A 39 -17.46 -18.33 -8.74
N GLU A 40 -18.16 -17.24 -8.43
CA GLU A 40 -19.58 -17.06 -8.76
C GLU A 40 -19.83 -16.95 -10.27
N GLY A 41 -18.84 -16.58 -11.10
CA GLY A 41 -18.92 -16.56 -12.57
C GLY A 41 -20.04 -15.67 -13.16
N GLU A 42 -20.36 -15.85 -14.45
CA GLU A 42 -21.55 -15.24 -15.09
C GLU A 42 -22.84 -16.04 -14.79
N CYS A 43 -23.09 -16.39 -13.53
CA CYS A 43 -24.28 -17.12 -13.13
C CYS A 43 -25.57 -16.26 -13.13
N TRP A 44 -25.55 -15.11 -13.81
CA TRP A 44 -26.64 -14.14 -13.81
C TRP A 44 -27.86 -14.61 -14.62
N GLY A 45 -27.71 -15.67 -15.42
CA GLY A 45 -28.76 -16.20 -16.29
C GLY A 45 -28.66 -15.65 -17.71
N GLY A 46 -29.04 -16.47 -18.70
CA GLY A 46 -29.04 -16.08 -20.12
C GLY A 46 -30.32 -15.36 -20.57
N ASP A 47 -31.24 -15.13 -19.64
CA ASP A 47 -32.49 -14.40 -19.85
C ASP A 47 -32.25 -12.88 -19.87
N ASP A 48 -33.26 -12.12 -20.30
CA ASP A 48 -33.14 -10.66 -20.42
C ASP A 48 -32.77 -9.97 -19.09
N PRO A 49 -33.30 -10.38 -17.91
CA PRO A 49 -32.84 -9.88 -16.62
C PRO A 49 -31.36 -10.19 -16.35
N GLY A 50 -30.91 -11.42 -16.60
CA GLY A 50 -29.52 -11.82 -16.39
C GLY A 50 -28.53 -11.05 -17.27
N LYS A 51 -28.87 -10.84 -18.55
CA LYS A 51 -28.09 -10.01 -19.48
C LYS A 51 -28.05 -8.54 -19.08
N ALA A 52 -29.19 -7.97 -18.65
CA ALA A 52 -29.26 -6.59 -18.19
C ALA A 52 -28.42 -6.38 -16.93
N PHE A 53 -28.45 -7.35 -16.02
CA PHE A 53 -27.63 -7.33 -14.81
C PHE A 53 -26.14 -7.44 -15.16
N ALA A 54 -25.73 -8.40 -16.00
CA ALA A 54 -24.36 -8.56 -16.43
C ALA A 54 -23.82 -7.27 -17.09
N GLY A 55 -24.60 -6.65 -17.99
CA GLY A 55 -24.21 -5.41 -18.67
C GLY A 55 -24.10 -4.20 -17.76
N ALA A 56 -24.87 -4.13 -16.67
CA ALA A 56 -24.86 -2.99 -15.75
C ALA A 56 -23.91 -3.16 -14.56
N TYR A 57 -23.77 -4.38 -14.05
CA TYR A 57 -23.04 -4.70 -12.83
C TYR A 57 -21.60 -5.14 -13.11
N GLY A 58 -21.36 -5.95 -14.14
CA GLY A 58 -20.02 -6.45 -14.51
C GLY A 58 -18.98 -5.34 -14.63
N PRO A 59 -19.21 -4.29 -15.47
CA PRO A 59 -18.26 -3.20 -15.61
C PRO A 59 -17.98 -2.40 -14.33
N LYS A 60 -18.97 -2.30 -13.44
CA LYS A 60 -18.83 -1.62 -12.14
C LYS A 60 -18.02 -2.46 -11.15
N GLY A 61 -18.21 -3.78 -11.16
CA GLY A 61 -17.38 -4.74 -10.43
C GLY A 61 -15.91 -4.62 -10.85
N ASP A 62 -15.64 -4.70 -12.16
CA ASP A 62 -14.28 -4.59 -12.71
C ASP A 62 -13.61 -3.26 -12.35
N THR A 63 -14.38 -2.17 -12.37
CA THR A 63 -13.89 -0.84 -11.97
C THR A 63 -13.55 -0.80 -10.48
N ALA A 64 -14.41 -1.36 -9.62
CA ALA A 64 -14.16 -1.42 -8.19
C ALA A 64 -12.91 -2.26 -7.87
N PHE A 65 -12.72 -3.38 -8.55
CA PHE A 65 -11.52 -4.20 -8.44
C PHE A 65 -10.26 -3.46 -8.86
N THR A 66 -10.27 -2.86 -10.05
CA THR A 66 -9.14 -2.09 -10.57
C THR A 66 -8.75 -0.96 -9.60
N ASN A 67 -9.74 -0.29 -9.01
CA ASN A 67 -9.49 0.78 -8.05
C ASN A 67 -8.91 0.24 -6.74
N ALA A 68 -9.47 -0.85 -6.19
CA ALA A 68 -8.94 -1.48 -4.97
C ALA A 68 -7.49 -1.92 -5.16
N HIS A 69 -7.18 -2.54 -6.31
CA HIS A 69 -5.83 -2.94 -6.70
C HIS A 69 -4.85 -1.76 -6.74
N SER A 70 -5.27 -0.67 -7.38
CA SER A 70 -4.49 0.55 -7.50
C SER A 70 -4.18 1.14 -6.11
N VAL A 71 -5.18 1.21 -5.23
CA VAL A 71 -5.01 1.70 -3.86
C VAL A 71 -4.04 0.82 -3.06
N ALA A 72 -4.18 -0.51 -3.12
CA ALA A 72 -3.27 -1.43 -2.44
C ALA A 72 -1.82 -1.26 -2.93
N THR A 73 -1.64 -1.16 -4.24
CA THR A 73 -0.33 -0.91 -4.87
C THR A 73 0.28 0.42 -4.42
N HIS A 74 -0.53 1.49 -4.38
CA HIS A 74 -0.09 2.80 -3.93
C HIS A 74 0.35 2.79 -2.45
N LEU A 75 -0.38 2.08 -1.58
CA LEU A 75 -0.01 1.95 -0.17
C LEU A 75 1.30 1.17 0.01
N ASN A 76 1.51 0.10 -0.76
CA ASN A 76 2.76 -0.65 -0.74
C ASN A 76 3.95 0.16 -1.27
N ASN A 77 3.75 0.97 -2.32
CA ASN A 77 4.77 1.90 -2.81
C ASN A 77 5.10 2.97 -1.76
N LEU A 78 4.08 3.53 -1.09
CA LEU A 78 4.28 4.48 0.00
C LEU A 78 5.10 3.85 1.14
N HIS A 79 4.77 2.62 1.53
CA HIS A 79 5.54 1.85 2.51
C HIS A 79 7.01 1.74 2.11
N ALA A 80 7.31 1.33 0.87
CA ALA A 80 8.68 1.18 0.39
C ALA A 80 9.47 2.51 0.44
N VAL A 81 8.85 3.62 0.01
CA VAL A 81 9.47 4.95 0.05
C VAL A 81 9.74 5.40 1.49
N LEU A 82 8.82 5.12 2.42
CA LEU A 82 9.00 5.43 3.83
C LEU A 82 10.16 4.61 4.41
N VAL A 83 10.21 3.30 4.18
CA VAL A 83 11.31 2.45 4.65
C VAL A 83 12.66 2.93 4.11
N GLU A 84 12.74 3.28 2.82
CA GLU A 84 13.97 3.80 2.22
C GLU A 84 14.38 5.15 2.84
N SER A 85 13.41 6.04 3.10
CA SER A 85 13.68 7.34 3.73
C SER A 85 14.18 7.19 5.17
N ALA A 86 13.61 6.26 5.94
CA ALA A 86 14.08 5.94 7.28
C ALA A 86 15.54 5.47 7.26
N LYS A 87 15.85 4.54 6.35
CA LYS A 87 17.21 4.01 6.18
C LYS A 87 18.21 5.11 5.78
N ARG A 88 17.80 6.05 4.92
CA ARG A 88 18.64 7.20 4.54
C ARG A 88 18.94 8.10 5.75
N ALA A 89 17.93 8.38 6.58
CA ALA A 89 18.12 9.17 7.80
C ALA A 89 19.09 8.48 8.79
N GLU A 90 18.91 7.18 9.04
CA GLU A 90 19.80 6.40 9.91
C GLU A 90 21.25 6.40 9.42
N ASN A 91 21.45 6.18 8.11
CA ASN A 91 22.78 6.21 7.52
C ASN A 91 23.45 7.60 7.65
N GLN A 92 22.66 8.67 7.52
CA GLN A 92 23.16 10.03 7.67
C GLN A 92 23.54 10.34 9.12
N GLU A 93 22.74 9.89 10.09
CA GLU A 93 23.08 10.02 11.52
C GLU A 93 24.33 9.21 11.89
N GLN A 94 24.45 7.97 11.41
CA GLN A 94 25.65 7.15 11.62
C GLN A 94 26.89 7.80 11.01
N GLY A 95 26.81 8.27 9.77
CA GLY A 95 27.91 8.98 9.11
C GLY A 95 28.35 10.23 9.85
N ASN A 96 27.39 11.00 10.38
CA ASN A 96 27.68 12.17 11.22
C ASN A 96 28.32 11.78 12.55
N ALA A 97 27.83 10.71 13.20
CA ALA A 97 28.38 10.22 14.46
C ALA A 97 29.82 9.70 14.30
N ASP A 98 30.09 8.95 13.23
CA ASP A 98 31.43 8.43 12.93
C ASP A 98 32.39 9.55 12.52
N ALA A 99 31.93 10.53 11.75
CA ALA A 99 32.71 11.73 11.45
C ALA A 99 33.06 12.50 12.74
N ASN A 100 32.11 12.64 13.66
CA ASN A 100 32.35 13.33 14.93
C ASN A 100 33.31 12.56 15.85
N ARG A 101 33.20 11.22 15.93
CA ARG A 101 34.16 10.37 16.65
C ARG A 101 35.56 10.48 16.06
N ASN A 102 35.69 10.41 14.73
CA ASN A 102 36.98 10.50 14.05
C ASN A 102 37.59 11.91 14.14
N ALA A 103 36.77 12.95 14.31
CA ALA A 103 37.22 14.31 14.54
C ALA A 103 37.72 14.58 15.98
N GLY A 104 37.68 13.59 16.88
CA GLY A 104 38.32 13.68 18.19
C GLY A 104 37.67 14.66 19.18
N ARG A 105 36.33 14.76 19.16
CA ARG A 105 35.55 15.37 20.25
C ARG A 105 34.86 14.30 21.09
#